data_AF-A0A916FVU9-F1
#
_entry.id   AF-A0A916FVU9-F1
#
_cell.length_a   1.000
_cell.length_b   1.000
_cell.length_c   1.000
_cell.angle_alpha   90.00
_cell.angle_beta   90.00
_cell.angle_gamma   90.00
#
_symmetry.space_group_name_H-M   'P 1'
#
loop_
_entity.id
_entity.type
_entity.pdbx_description
1 polymer ?
#
loop_
_entity_poly.entity_id
_entity_poly.type
_entity_poly.pdbx_seq_one_letter_code
_entity_poly.pdbx_strand_id
1 'polypeptide(L)' 'GSIRPQVDLPRLIELYRARRLALDDLITKRYALAEVAQAFADMQAGAVARGVIVFG' A
#
# COMPACT_ATOMS: atom_id res chain seq x y z
N GLY A 1 14.81 2.83 -15.07
CA GLY A 1 13.98 3.59 -14.12
C GLY A 1 14.88 4.51 -13.35
N SER A 2 14.64 5.82 -13.41
CA SER A 2 15.49 6.82 -12.75
C SER A 2 14.61 7.55 -11.72
N ILE A 3 14.49 6.95 -10.54
CA ILE A 3 13.94 7.62 -9.36
C ILE A 3 15.13 8.21 -8.61
N ARG A 4 14.99 9.42 -8.10
CA ARG A 4 15.88 10.05 -7.12
C ARG A 4 15.16 10.00 -5.78
N PRO A 5 15.36 8.96 -4.94
CA PRO A 5 14.54 8.74 -3.75
C PRO A 5 14.49 9.96 -2.83
N GLN A 6 15.63 10.64 -2.65
CA GLN A 6 15.74 11.84 -1.80
C GLN A 6 14.89 13.02 -2.28
N VAL A 7 14.52 13.06 -3.56
CA VAL A 7 13.73 14.17 -4.15
C VAL A 7 12.29 13.72 -4.41
N ASP A 8 12.11 12.52 -4.97
CA ASP A 8 10.82 12.07 -5.48
C ASP A 8 9.90 11.53 -4.36
N LEU A 9 10.44 10.84 -3.34
CA LEU A 9 9.62 10.36 -2.21
C LEU A 9 9.00 11.52 -1.42
N PRO A 10 9.76 12.55 -0.98
CA PRO A 10 9.16 13.68 -0.27
C PRO A 10 8.04 14.34 -1.08
N ARG A 11 8.23 14.52 -2.38
CA ARG A 11 7.20 15.07 -3.27
C ARG A 11 5.95 14.19 -3.31
N LEU A 12 6.10 12.87 -3.39
CA LEU A 12 4.98 11.93 -3.42
C LEU A 12 4.20 11.95 -2.10
N ILE A 13 4.89 12.05 -0.97
CA ILE A 13 4.28 12.19 0.36
C ILE A 13 3.47 13.50 0.44
N GLU A 14 4.03 14.61 -0.04
CA GLU A 14 3.32 15.90 -0.04
C GLU A 14 2.07 15.86 -0.93
N LEU A 15 2.13 15.20 -2.09
CA LEU A 15 0.95 15.00 -2.95
C LEU A 15 -0.13 14.15 -2.27
N TYR A 16 0.24 13.11 -1.53
CA TYR A 16 -0.68 12.32 -0.73
C TYR A 16 -1.33 13.15 0.38
N ARG A 17 -0.53 13.89 1.16
CA ARG A 17 -1.02 14.79 2.24
C ARG A 17 -1.95 15.88 1.72
N ALA A 18 -1.68 16.42 0.53
CA ALA A 18 -2.54 17.38 -0.15
C ALA A 18 -3.82 16.76 -0.74
N ARG A 19 -4.11 15.48 -0.49
CA ARG A 19 -5.22 14.70 -1.06
C ARG A 19 -5.24 14.69 -2.59
N ARG A 20 -4.08 14.85 -3.22
CA ARG A 20 -3.90 14.78 -4.68
C ARG A 20 -3.55 13.38 -5.16
N LEU A 21 -3.28 12.47 -4.23
CA LEU A 21 -3.13 11.03 -4.48
C LEU A 21 -4.09 10.27 -3.56
N ALA A 22 -5.01 9.52 -4.16
CA ALA A 22 -5.96 8.67 -3.45
C ALA A 22 -5.32 7.32 -3.12
N LEU A 23 -4.30 7.30 -2.26
CA LEU A 23 -3.59 6.07 -1.92
C LEU A 23 -4.41 5.15 -1.00
N ASP A 24 -5.25 5.73 -0.15
CA ASP A 24 -6.11 4.95 0.76
C ASP A 24 -7.14 4.11 -0.01
N ASP A 25 -7.70 4.66 -1.09
CA ASP A 25 -8.68 3.99 -1.94
C ASP A 25 -8.09 2.80 -2.71
N LEU A 26 -6.76 2.76 -2.87
CA LEU A 26 -6.10 1.63 -3.50
C LEU A 26 -6.03 0.41 -2.59
N ILE A 27 -6.15 0.59 -1.27
CA ILE A 27 -6.05 -0.50 -0.28
C ILE A 27 -7.40 -1.22 -0.23
N THR A 28 -7.45 -2.43 -0.80
CA THR A 28 -8.67 -3.23 -0.86
C THR A 28 -8.87 -4.09 0.40
N LYS A 29 -7.80 -4.37 1.15
CA LYS A 29 -7.88 -5.17 2.37
C LYS A 29 -6.74 -4.85 3.34
N ARG A 30 -7.05 -4.89 4.65
CA ARG A 30 -6.10 -4.75 5.75
C ARG A 30 -6.07 -6.06 6.52
N TYR A 31 -4.88 -6.49 6.91
CA TYR A 31 -4.66 -7.75 7.64
C TYR A 31 -3.86 -7.47 8.92
N ALA A 32 -4.13 -8.23 9.97
CA ALA A 32 -3.23 -8.34 11.11
C ALA A 32 -1.99 -9.16 10.74
N LEU A 33 -0.91 -9.02 11.52
CA LEU A 33 0.31 -9.82 11.32
C LEU A 33 0.05 -11.34 11.44
N ALA A 34 -0.92 -11.75 12.26
CA ALA A 34 -1.32 -13.15 12.40
C ALA A 34 -1.97 -13.72 11.11
N GLU A 35 -2.49 -12.86 10.24
CA GLU A 35 -3.22 -13.24 9.03
C GLU A 35 -2.33 -13.27 7.78
N VAL A 36 -1.00 -13.19 7.93
CA VAL A 36 -0.05 -13.16 6.80
C VAL A 36 -0.24 -14.32 5.83
N ALA A 37 -0.52 -15.53 6.33
CA ALA A 37 -0.79 -16.68 5.46
C ALA A 37 -2.01 -16.46 4.55
N GLN A 38 -3.09 -15.88 5.09
CA GLN A 38 -4.28 -15.52 4.31
C GLN A 38 -3.98 -14.40 3.32
N ALA A 39 -3.20 -13.39 3.72
CA ALA A 39 -2.82 -12.29 2.83
C ALA A 39 -2.06 -12.79 1.59
N PHE A 40 -1.18 -13.78 1.75
CA PHE A 40 -0.51 -14.43 0.62
C PHE A 40 -1.46 -15.23 -0.26
N ALA A 41 -2.38 -16.01 0.33
CA ALA A 41 -3.38 -16.77 -0.42
C ALA A 41 -4.29 -15.86 -1.26
N ASP A 42 -4.81 -14.78 -0.66
CA ASP A 42 -5.67 -13.81 -1.34
C ASP A 42 -4.93 -13.10 -2.48
N MET A 43 -3.65 -12.78 -2.27
CA MET A 43 -2.80 -12.18 -3.31
C MET A 43 -2.58 -13.14 -4.49
N GLN A 44 -2.28 -14.42 -4.21
CA GLN A 44 -2.09 -15.44 -5.26
C GLN A 44 -3.38 -15.75 -6.03
N ALA A 45 -4.53 -15.73 -5.34
CA ALA A 45 -5.84 -15.92 -5.95
C ALA A 45 -6.32 -14.70 -6.76
N GLY A 46 -5.60 -13.57 -6.71
CA GLY A 46 -6.04 -12.32 -7.33
C GLY A 46 -7.28 -11.70 -6.67
N ALA A 47 -7.61 -12.13 -5.45
CA ALA A 47 -8.77 -11.65 -4.70
C ALA A 47 -8.56 -10.25 -4.10
N VAL A 48 -7.32 -9.76 -4.08
CA VAL A 48 -6.95 -8.41 -3.61
C VAL A 48 -6.10 -7.67 -4.64
N ALA A 49 -6.38 -6.38 -4.82
CA ALA A 49 -5.56 -5.51 -5.67
C ALA A 49 -4.34 -4.97 -4.90
N ARG A 50 -4.55 -4.43 -3.69
CA ARG A 50 -3.49 -4.12 -2.72
C ARG A 50 -3.95 -4.46 -1.30
N GLY A 51 -3.22 -5.36 -0.66
CA GLY A 51 -3.33 -5.67 0.76
C GLY A 51 -2.24 -4.98 1.56
N VAL A 52 -2.54 -4.56 2.79
CA VAL A 52 -1.53 -4.04 3.73
C VAL A 52 -1.59 -4.81 5.05
N ILE A 53 -0.42 -5.09 5.63
CA ILE A 53 -0.31 -5.60 7.00
C ILE A 53 -0.28 -4.40 7.95
N VAL A 54 -1.13 -4.42 8.97
CA VAL A 54 -1.17 -3.40 10.02
C VAL A 54 -0.63 -4.00 11.31
N PHE A 55 0.32 -3.30 11.93
CA PHE A 55 0.86 -3.63 13.24
C PHE A 55 0.13 -2.77 14.27
N GLY A 56 -0.62 -3.43 15.16
CA GLY A 56 -1.34 -2.83 16.28
C GLY A 56 -0.99 -3.56 17.56
#